data_AF-A0A0L8GQE3-F1
#
_entry.id   AF-A0A0L8GQE3-F1
#
_cell.length_a   1.000
_cell.length_b   1.000
_cell.length_c   1.000
_cell.angle_alpha   90.00
_cell.angle_beta   90.00
_cell.angle_gamma   90.00
#
_symmetry.space_group_name_H-M   'P 1'
#
loop_
_entity.id
_entity.type
_entity.pdbx_description
1 polymer ?
#
loop_
_entity_poly.entity_id
_entity_poly.type
_entity_poly.pdbx_seq_one_letter_code
_entity_poly.pdbx_strand_id
1 'polypeptide(L)'
;LQLDLGRLPKRHRYYPTVLFVAYSYVCCRFARLEESVLRFFHAAVSSHLHSIEPVTFQCQKVAARPDTLDIIQSFRSGFIFKPLACRFHSTNLVDALGRNALTLAIKNEHLEIVEFLLDRTKLEDIQQAALLAINLGHVQVAQGILTHRRYLQMWNQRKKIGADEYDFYQMSSDSGLHFSEETTPIILAAQKNMFKIVQLLLDRGEFIHIPHKYNCQCTECLNRVKFDHLRAAKIRLNSYKGLASEAYISLSSKDPILRSFTLSKELRHMADMQKFFKKDYNELAAKLSSYVVLLLDQIQTQEELELIVNKVGKSNEEHYEQFGRLKLALRYGEKKFVSHPSIQQKLDQTWYAGQHRLEHSALPQKILGVILIVLFYPILLGCYLIQPKSRLGTIISYPCIKFICHSLSFTAFITLIILSTLEMSSYSENKLSTSLPDIFAQYNRFCNTSPDSSYFGNDFPLRKCNIQPMEMLLIVFIVGE
;
A
#
# COMPACT_ATOMS: atom_id res chain seq x y z
N LEU A 1 -47.60 -47.09 -15.85
CA LEU A 1 -47.77 -47.24 -17.30
C LEU A 1 -48.11 -45.88 -17.88
N GLN A 2 -47.10 -45.24 -18.48
CA GLN A 2 -47.26 -44.04 -19.31
C GLN A 2 -48.10 -44.35 -20.55
N LEU A 3 -48.83 -43.35 -21.03
CA LEU A 3 -49.29 -43.07 -22.40
C LEU A 3 -50.44 -42.05 -22.25
N ASP A 4 -50.65 -41.03 -23.07
CA ASP A 4 -49.85 -40.28 -24.03
C ASP A 4 -50.74 -39.13 -24.52
N LEU A 5 -50.12 -38.13 -25.15
CA LEU A 5 -50.68 -37.26 -26.19
C LEU A 5 -51.80 -36.24 -25.85
N GLY A 6 -51.43 -34.99 -26.09
CA GLY A 6 -52.31 -33.84 -26.04
C GLY A 6 -53.13 -33.60 -27.32
N ARG A 7 -53.98 -32.57 -27.22
CA ARG A 7 -54.38 -31.63 -28.29
C ARG A 7 -55.24 -30.52 -27.68
N LEU A 8 -54.72 -29.29 -27.72
CA LEU A 8 -55.48 -28.03 -27.74
C LEU A 8 -56.34 -27.97 -29.05
N PRO A 9 -57.27 -26.98 -29.29
CA PRO A 9 -57.40 -25.66 -28.64
C PRO A 9 -58.86 -25.07 -28.53
N LYS A 10 -58.92 -23.84 -28.00
CA LYS A 10 -59.82 -22.68 -28.32
C LYS A 10 -61.06 -22.36 -27.46
N ARG A 11 -60.91 -21.19 -26.79
CA ARG A 11 -61.72 -19.94 -26.85
C ARG A 11 -63.02 -19.75 -26.03
N HIS A 12 -63.07 -18.53 -25.45
CA HIS A 12 -64.21 -17.66 -25.05
C HIS A 12 -64.98 -18.05 -23.78
N ARG A 13 -64.94 -17.28 -22.68
CA ARG A 13 -65.49 -15.94 -22.32
C ARG A 13 -66.84 -16.06 -21.57
N TYR A 14 -66.85 -15.57 -20.32
CA TYR A 14 -68.00 -15.17 -19.46
C TYR A 14 -68.95 -16.32 -18.99
N TYR A 15 -69.48 -16.43 -17.76
CA TYR A 15 -69.87 -15.49 -16.68
C TYR A 15 -70.05 -16.29 -15.34
N PRO A 16 -70.56 -15.72 -14.22
CA PRO A 16 -70.12 -15.98 -12.85
C PRO A 16 -71.11 -16.85 -12.05
N THR A 17 -70.82 -17.15 -10.77
CA THR A 17 -71.73 -17.19 -9.61
C THR A 17 -71.27 -18.16 -8.53
N VAL A 18 -71.18 -17.60 -7.31
CA VAL A 18 -71.68 -18.21 -6.06
C VAL A 18 -70.94 -19.46 -5.59
N LEU A 19 -69.97 -19.24 -4.72
CA LEU A 19 -69.84 -20.06 -3.52
C LEU A 19 -69.21 -19.23 -2.39
N PHE A 20 -69.86 -19.33 -1.23
CA PHE A 20 -69.44 -18.87 0.08
C PHE A 20 -69.69 -17.41 0.47
N VAL A 21 -70.98 -17.08 0.48
CA VAL A 21 -71.61 -16.48 1.66
C VAL A 21 -71.33 -17.38 2.87
N ALA A 22 -70.41 -17.00 3.77
CA ALA A 22 -70.43 -17.37 5.19
C ALA A 22 -69.24 -16.81 6.00
N TYR A 23 -68.77 -15.57 5.79
CA TYR A 23 -67.82 -14.93 6.76
C TYR A 23 -67.92 -13.39 6.76
N SER A 24 -69.09 -12.84 6.42
CA SER A 24 -69.28 -11.40 6.14
C SER A 24 -69.90 -10.57 7.27
N TYR A 25 -69.92 -11.02 8.53
CA TYR A 25 -70.56 -10.23 9.60
C TYR A 25 -69.70 -9.85 10.81
N VAL A 26 -68.39 -10.17 10.82
CA VAL A 26 -67.50 -9.74 11.92
C VAL A 26 -66.24 -8.99 11.45
N CYS A 27 -65.90 -8.99 10.15
CA CYS A 27 -64.69 -8.32 9.62
C CYS A 27 -64.92 -6.95 8.94
N CYS A 28 -66.04 -6.26 9.17
CA CYS A 28 -66.34 -4.97 8.52
C CYS A 28 -65.68 -3.74 9.18
N ARG A 29 -64.63 -3.90 10.00
CA ARG A 29 -63.94 -2.75 10.63
C ARG A 29 -62.42 -2.66 10.46
N PHE A 30 -61.77 -3.61 9.79
CA PHE A 30 -60.29 -3.62 9.69
C PHE A 30 -59.68 -3.81 8.29
N ALA A 31 -60.48 -4.06 7.23
CA ALA A 31 -59.92 -4.55 5.96
C ALA A 31 -59.78 -3.51 4.82
N ARG A 32 -60.01 -2.20 5.05
CA ARG A 32 -59.96 -1.19 3.97
C ARG A 32 -58.63 -0.43 3.81
N LEU A 33 -57.62 -0.74 4.63
CA LEU A 33 -56.32 -0.03 4.62
C LEU A 33 -55.15 -0.85 4.02
N GLU A 34 -55.28 -2.17 3.87
CA GLU A 34 -54.14 -3.00 3.40
C GLU A 34 -53.98 -3.05 1.87
N GLU A 35 -55.07 -2.89 1.10
CA GLU A 35 -55.02 -3.04 -0.37
C GLU A 35 -54.35 -1.85 -1.08
N SER A 36 -54.44 -0.64 -0.51
CA SER A 36 -53.77 0.57 -1.02
C SER A 36 -52.27 0.58 -0.72
N VAL A 37 -51.88 0.07 0.45
CA VAL A 37 -50.47 -0.05 0.88
C VAL A 37 -49.74 -1.12 0.06
N LEU A 38 -50.37 -2.26 -0.21
CA LEU A 38 -49.79 -3.31 -1.06
C LEU A 38 -49.62 -2.88 -2.52
N ARG A 39 -50.56 -2.09 -3.08
CA ARG A 39 -50.44 -1.56 -4.45
C ARG A 39 -49.33 -0.51 -4.57
N PHE A 40 -49.10 0.29 -3.52
CA PHE A 40 -47.98 1.23 -3.46
C PHE A 40 -46.64 0.50 -3.37
N PHE A 41 -46.56 -0.58 -2.58
CA PHE A 41 -45.37 -1.44 -2.49
C PHE A 41 -45.04 -2.15 -3.82
N HIS A 42 -46.06 -2.64 -4.53
CA HIS A 42 -45.85 -3.32 -5.81
C HIS A 42 -45.40 -2.36 -6.91
N ALA A 43 -45.93 -1.13 -6.93
CA ALA A 43 -45.52 -0.08 -7.88
C ALA A 43 -44.13 0.51 -7.58
N ALA A 44 -43.71 0.54 -6.31
CA ALA A 44 -42.39 1.03 -5.90
C ALA A 44 -41.22 0.08 -6.23
N VAL A 45 -41.52 -1.21 -6.46
CA VAL A 45 -40.53 -2.23 -6.87
C VAL A 45 -40.46 -2.37 -8.39
N SER A 46 -41.56 -2.10 -9.10
CA SER A 46 -41.58 -2.11 -10.57
C SER A 46 -41.30 -0.71 -11.11
N SER A 47 -40.12 -0.50 -11.68
CA SER A 47 -39.61 0.74 -12.30
C SER A 47 -40.41 1.26 -13.52
N HIS A 48 -41.74 1.32 -13.44
CA HIS A 48 -42.61 1.92 -14.45
C HIS A 48 -43.13 3.28 -13.97
N LEU A 49 -42.33 4.30 -14.31
CA LEU A 49 -42.74 5.70 -14.33
C LEU A 49 -43.74 5.93 -15.47
N HIS A 50 -44.99 6.26 -15.14
CA HIS A 50 -45.79 7.33 -15.73
C HIS A 50 -47.24 7.18 -15.23
N SER A 51 -47.89 8.30 -14.93
CA SER A 51 -49.30 8.45 -14.53
C SER A 51 -49.67 8.15 -13.07
N ILE A 52 -49.48 9.14 -12.19
CA ILE A 52 -50.42 9.36 -11.06
C ILE A 52 -50.62 10.87 -10.88
N GLU A 53 -51.84 11.35 -11.13
CA GLU A 53 -52.31 12.73 -10.92
C GLU A 53 -52.43 13.09 -9.43
N PRO A 54 -52.39 14.39 -9.05
CA PRO A 54 -52.35 14.80 -7.65
C PRO A 54 -53.75 14.73 -7.01
N VAL A 55 -53.96 13.77 -6.10
CA VAL A 55 -55.13 13.77 -5.21
C VAL A 55 -54.80 14.56 -3.95
N THR A 56 -55.50 15.66 -3.73
CA THR A 56 -55.41 16.49 -2.52
C THR A 56 -56.30 15.88 -1.42
N PHE A 57 -55.71 15.48 -0.29
CA PHE A 57 -56.46 15.05 0.90
C PHE A 57 -56.34 16.05 2.05
N GLN A 58 -57.50 16.49 2.53
CA GLN A 58 -57.69 17.40 3.65
C GLN A 58 -57.90 16.54 4.92
N CYS A 59 -56.87 16.40 5.76
CA CYS A 59 -56.95 15.57 6.97
C CYS A 59 -57.37 16.36 8.21
N GLN A 60 -58.51 15.96 8.78
CA GLN A 60 -59.02 16.34 10.10
C GLN A 60 -58.46 15.39 11.17
N LYS A 61 -58.17 15.96 12.36
CA LYS A 61 -57.50 15.35 13.53
C LYS A 61 -58.01 13.95 13.91
N VAL A 62 -57.14 12.94 13.91
CA VAL A 62 -57.25 11.72 14.74
C VAL A 62 -55.87 11.32 15.25
N ALA A 63 -55.82 10.89 16.51
CA ALA A 63 -54.64 10.54 17.29
C ALA A 63 -54.04 9.18 16.90
N ALA A 64 -52.73 9.03 17.14
CA ALA A 64 -51.79 7.96 16.71
C ALA A 64 -51.46 8.01 15.20
N ARG A 65 -50.23 8.42 14.84
CA ARG A 65 -49.83 8.80 13.47
C ARG A 65 -49.29 7.61 12.64
N PRO A 66 -50.06 7.06 11.67
CA PRO A 66 -49.54 6.15 10.63
C PRO A 66 -48.61 6.86 9.62
N ASP A 67 -48.64 8.20 9.57
CA ASP A 67 -47.95 9.04 8.57
C ASP A 67 -46.42 8.89 8.53
N THR A 68 -45.78 8.39 9.58
CA THR A 68 -44.29 8.35 9.68
C THR A 68 -43.68 7.18 8.91
N LEU A 69 -44.36 6.03 8.84
CA LEU A 69 -43.87 4.86 8.11
C LEU A 69 -43.99 5.09 6.59
N ASP A 70 -45.09 5.70 6.17
CA ASP A 70 -45.38 6.03 4.76
C ASP A 70 -44.34 7.00 4.18
N ILE A 71 -43.82 7.93 4.98
CA ILE A 71 -42.76 8.86 4.57
C ILE A 71 -41.39 8.17 4.48
N ILE A 72 -41.06 7.27 5.42
CA ILE A 72 -39.83 6.47 5.34
C ILE A 72 -39.85 5.56 4.10
N GLN A 73 -41.03 5.03 3.75
CA GLN A 73 -41.23 4.26 2.53
C GLN A 73 -41.20 5.13 1.27
N SER A 74 -41.68 6.38 1.30
CA SER A 74 -41.55 7.30 0.15
C SER A 74 -40.10 7.69 -0.12
N PHE A 75 -39.25 7.80 0.91
CA PHE A 75 -37.80 7.94 0.74
C PHE A 75 -37.14 6.71 0.11
N ARG A 76 -37.76 5.54 0.23
CA ARG A 76 -37.30 4.31 -0.44
C ARG A 76 -37.62 4.31 -1.94
N SER A 77 -38.67 5.03 -2.37
CA SER A 77 -39.16 5.04 -3.75
C SER A 77 -38.87 6.33 -4.54
N GLY A 78 -38.30 7.37 -3.92
CA GLY A 78 -37.78 8.55 -4.61
C GLY A 78 -38.82 9.55 -5.15
N PHE A 79 -40.09 9.50 -4.73
CA PHE A 79 -41.18 10.34 -5.30
C PHE A 79 -41.65 11.52 -4.42
N ILE A 80 -41.86 12.67 -5.09
CA ILE A 80 -42.57 13.94 -4.74
C ILE A 80 -42.48 14.41 -3.28
N PHE A 81 -41.45 15.22 -2.99
CA PHE A 81 -41.18 15.72 -1.63
C PHE A 81 -41.66 17.15 -1.33
N LYS A 82 -41.88 17.99 -2.36
CA LYS A 82 -42.12 19.44 -2.16
C LYS A 82 -43.39 19.79 -1.35
N PRO A 83 -44.55 19.11 -1.49
CA PRO A 83 -45.76 19.51 -0.76
C PRO A 83 -45.86 19.00 0.68
N LEU A 84 -45.32 17.82 0.99
CA LEU A 84 -45.48 17.14 2.29
C LEU A 84 -44.52 17.64 3.37
N ALA A 85 -43.40 18.22 2.97
CA ALA A 85 -42.33 18.58 3.89
C ALA A 85 -42.60 19.85 4.73
N CYS A 86 -43.62 20.64 4.43
CA CYS A 86 -43.95 21.84 5.22
C CYS A 86 -44.50 21.53 6.63
N ARG A 87 -44.71 20.25 7.01
CA ARG A 87 -45.39 19.87 8.26
C ARG A 87 -44.57 19.09 9.30
N PHE A 88 -43.29 18.80 9.05
CA PHE A 88 -42.48 17.98 9.96
C PHE A 88 -41.46 18.79 10.77
N HIS A 89 -41.57 18.70 12.10
CA HIS A 89 -40.70 19.37 13.08
C HIS A 89 -39.67 18.41 13.74
N SER A 90 -39.77 17.09 13.52
CA SER A 90 -38.83 16.10 14.08
C SER A 90 -38.22 15.23 12.97
N THR A 91 -36.96 15.47 12.61
CA THR A 91 -36.19 14.70 11.61
C THR A 91 -35.53 13.44 12.16
N ASN A 92 -35.58 13.21 13.47
CA ASN A 92 -34.82 12.15 14.16
C ASN A 92 -35.65 10.88 14.31
N LEU A 93 -36.46 10.55 13.30
CA LEU A 93 -37.25 9.33 13.29
C LEU A 93 -36.37 8.19 12.78
N VAL A 94 -36.26 7.14 13.60
CA VAL A 94 -35.55 5.91 13.29
C VAL A 94 -36.56 4.85 12.83
N ASP A 95 -36.20 4.13 11.77
CA ASP A 95 -36.89 2.90 11.35
C ASP A 95 -36.71 1.79 12.44
N ALA A 96 -37.45 0.67 12.34
CA ALA A 96 -37.29 -0.50 13.22
C ALA A 96 -35.86 -1.08 13.22
N LEU A 97 -35.06 -0.73 12.21
CA LEU A 97 -33.64 -1.06 12.07
C LEU A 97 -32.70 0.06 12.58
N GLY A 98 -33.20 1.09 13.26
CA GLY A 98 -32.40 2.20 13.79
C GLY A 98 -31.91 3.20 12.74
N ARG A 99 -32.51 3.24 11.54
CA ARG A 99 -32.04 4.07 10.41
C ARG A 99 -32.80 5.38 10.31
N ASN A 100 -32.09 6.49 10.20
CA ASN A 100 -32.70 7.82 9.98
C ASN A 100 -33.08 8.01 8.51
N ALA A 101 -34.08 8.85 8.23
CA ALA A 101 -34.47 9.24 6.87
C ALA A 101 -33.28 9.73 6.02
N LEU A 102 -32.37 10.51 6.63
CA LEU A 102 -31.14 10.98 5.99
C LEU A 102 -30.24 9.82 5.52
N THR A 103 -30.09 8.78 6.35
CA THR A 103 -29.25 7.63 6.01
C THR A 103 -29.81 6.82 4.86
N LEU A 104 -31.14 6.75 4.74
CA LEU A 104 -31.81 6.07 3.63
C LEU A 104 -31.68 6.86 2.34
N ALA A 105 -31.88 8.18 2.39
CA ALA A 105 -31.69 9.07 1.25
C ALA A 105 -30.25 9.00 0.70
N ILE A 106 -29.25 8.93 1.58
CA ILE A 106 -27.83 8.77 1.19
C ILE A 106 -27.58 7.41 0.56
N LYS A 107 -28.13 6.33 1.14
CA LYS A 107 -27.99 4.96 0.60
C LYS A 107 -28.60 4.82 -0.79
N ASN A 108 -29.66 5.58 -1.09
CA ASN A 108 -30.35 5.57 -2.38
C ASN A 108 -29.85 6.66 -3.35
N GLU A 109 -28.76 7.37 -3.03
CA GLU A 109 -28.18 8.43 -3.88
C GLU A 109 -29.13 9.60 -4.24
N HIS A 110 -30.14 9.88 -3.40
CA HIS A 110 -31.09 10.96 -3.66
C HIS A 110 -30.57 12.33 -3.20
N LEU A 111 -29.70 12.98 -3.99
CA LEU A 111 -29.05 14.25 -3.66
C LEU A 111 -30.03 15.36 -3.22
N GLU A 112 -31.09 15.60 -4.00
CA GLU A 112 -32.07 16.66 -3.71
C GLU A 112 -32.74 16.49 -2.34
N ILE A 113 -33.03 15.23 -2.00
CA ILE A 113 -33.62 14.86 -0.72
C ILE A 113 -32.62 15.04 0.41
N VAL A 114 -31.37 14.64 0.19
CA VAL A 114 -30.29 14.80 1.15
C VAL A 114 -30.10 16.28 1.48
N GLU A 115 -29.97 17.16 0.48
CA GLU A 115 -29.84 18.60 0.68
C GLU A 115 -31.00 19.18 1.48
N PHE A 116 -32.23 18.80 1.15
CA PHE A 116 -33.41 19.23 1.88
C PHE A 116 -33.42 18.77 3.35
N LEU A 117 -32.98 17.55 3.62
CA LEU A 117 -32.95 16.98 4.97
C LEU A 117 -31.83 17.59 5.82
N LEU A 118 -30.68 17.95 5.22
CA LEU A 118 -29.55 18.56 5.92
C LEU A 118 -29.93 19.87 6.62
N ASP A 119 -30.85 20.65 6.05
CA ASP A 119 -31.32 21.90 6.65
C ASP A 119 -32.03 21.69 7.99
N ARG A 120 -32.55 20.50 8.25
CA ARG A 120 -33.43 20.21 9.39
C ARG A 120 -32.85 19.25 10.41
N THR A 121 -31.70 18.64 10.13
CA THR A 121 -31.04 17.66 11.00
C THR A 121 -30.17 18.31 12.07
N LYS A 122 -29.80 17.55 13.11
CA LYS A 122 -28.82 17.98 14.10
C LYS A 122 -27.43 18.03 13.46
N LEU A 123 -26.55 18.91 13.97
CA LEU A 123 -25.21 19.08 13.42
C LEU A 123 -24.36 17.80 13.54
N GLU A 124 -24.54 17.02 14.60
CA GLU A 124 -23.81 15.77 14.84
C GLU A 124 -24.10 14.71 13.76
N ASP A 125 -25.36 14.57 13.36
CA ASP A 125 -25.80 13.62 12.32
C ASP A 125 -25.28 14.00 10.92
N ILE A 126 -24.99 15.29 10.68
CA ILE A 126 -24.48 15.79 9.41
C ILE A 126 -23.05 15.26 9.15
N GLN A 127 -22.20 15.19 10.17
CA GLN A 127 -20.87 14.60 10.04
C GLN A 127 -20.94 13.10 9.73
N GLN A 128 -21.83 12.38 10.40
CA GLN A 128 -22.04 10.95 10.14
C GLN A 128 -22.61 10.67 8.76
N ALA A 129 -23.51 11.54 8.28
CA ALA A 129 -24.01 11.51 6.92
C ALA A 129 -22.89 11.69 5.89
N ALA A 130 -21.97 12.64 6.13
CA ALA A 130 -20.80 12.83 5.27
C ALA A 130 -19.91 11.58 5.25
N LEU A 131 -19.59 11.00 6.42
CA LEU A 131 -18.81 9.77 6.53
C LEU A 131 -19.50 8.59 5.83
N LEU A 132 -20.83 8.48 5.95
CA LEU A 132 -21.62 7.46 5.29
C LEU A 132 -21.57 7.59 3.76
N ALA A 133 -21.80 8.79 3.24
CA ALA A 133 -21.73 9.05 1.80
C ALA A 133 -20.34 8.73 1.24
N ILE A 134 -19.29 9.09 1.97
CA ILE A 134 -17.89 8.77 1.62
C ILE A 134 -17.63 7.26 1.67
N ASN A 135 -18.12 6.56 2.69
CA ASN A 135 -17.92 5.12 2.82
C ASN A 135 -18.59 4.32 1.69
N LEU A 136 -19.78 4.77 1.26
CA LEU A 136 -20.53 4.19 0.14
C LEU A 136 -19.91 4.55 -1.22
N GLY A 137 -19.07 5.58 -1.30
CA GLY A 137 -18.43 6.02 -2.55
C GLY A 137 -19.29 6.97 -3.39
N HIS A 138 -20.36 7.53 -2.82
CA HIS A 138 -21.28 8.42 -3.53
C HIS A 138 -20.66 9.84 -3.64
N VAL A 139 -19.84 10.08 -4.67
CA VAL A 139 -19.07 11.32 -4.82
C VAL A 139 -19.96 12.56 -4.87
N GLN A 140 -21.06 12.55 -5.63
CA GLN A 140 -21.95 13.71 -5.78
C GLN A 140 -22.67 14.04 -4.47
N VAL A 141 -23.19 13.02 -3.77
CA VAL A 141 -23.85 13.18 -2.47
C VAL A 141 -22.88 13.65 -1.41
N ALA A 142 -21.68 13.06 -1.34
CA ALA A 142 -20.63 13.49 -0.42
C ALA A 142 -20.22 14.94 -0.69
N GLN A 143 -20.04 15.32 -1.95
CA GLN A 143 -19.76 16.69 -2.35
C GLN A 143 -20.88 17.64 -1.92
N GLY A 144 -22.14 17.31 -2.20
CA GLY A 144 -23.31 18.12 -1.80
C GLY A 144 -23.41 18.32 -0.28
N ILE A 145 -23.18 17.27 0.51
CA ILE A 145 -23.15 17.37 1.97
C ILE A 145 -22.00 18.27 2.43
N LEU A 146 -20.79 18.08 1.89
CA LEU A 146 -19.60 18.82 2.29
C LEU A 146 -19.64 20.29 1.88
N THR A 147 -20.32 20.65 0.78
CA THR A 147 -20.51 22.05 0.35
C THR A 147 -21.70 22.73 1.04
N HIS A 148 -22.57 21.96 1.70
CA HIS A 148 -23.77 22.49 2.33
C HIS A 148 -23.46 23.52 3.43
N ARG A 149 -24.25 24.60 3.49
CA ARG A 149 -24.06 25.72 4.43
C ARG A 149 -23.96 25.26 5.89
N ARG A 150 -24.80 24.30 6.31
CA ARG A 150 -24.79 23.79 7.69
C ARG A 150 -23.55 22.98 8.04
N TYR A 151 -23.02 22.21 7.08
CA TYR A 151 -21.74 21.51 7.26
C TYR A 151 -20.61 22.52 7.45
N LEU A 152 -20.56 23.55 6.59
CA LEU A 152 -19.54 24.60 6.67
C LEU A 152 -19.61 25.42 7.96
N GLN A 153 -20.82 25.70 8.46
CA GLN A 153 -21.00 26.37 9.76
C GLN A 153 -20.41 25.56 10.91
N MET A 154 -20.74 24.26 10.96
CA MET A 154 -20.18 23.34 11.95
C MET A 154 -18.65 23.29 11.87
N TRP A 155 -18.11 23.15 10.66
CA TRP A 155 -16.67 23.13 10.42
C TRP A 155 -15.98 24.41 10.89
N ASN A 156 -16.49 25.58 10.49
CA ASN A 156 -15.90 26.88 10.83
C ASN A 156 -15.98 27.19 12.32
N GLN A 157 -17.07 26.81 13.00
CA GLN A 157 -17.19 26.96 14.45
C GLN A 157 -16.12 26.15 15.16
N ARG A 158 -15.89 24.90 14.73
CA ARG A 158 -14.89 24.02 15.33
C ARG A 158 -13.45 24.47 15.05
N LYS A 159 -13.17 24.97 13.85
CA LYS A 159 -11.86 25.56 13.50
C LYS A 159 -11.50 26.74 14.43
N LYS A 160 -12.47 27.52 14.88
CA LYS A 160 -12.26 28.69 15.77
C LYS A 160 -12.03 28.32 17.22
N ILE A 161 -12.58 27.21 17.69
CA ILE A 161 -12.49 26.81 19.10
C ILE A 161 -11.06 26.38 19.46
N GLY A 162 -10.20 26.07 18.48
CA GLY A 162 -8.80 25.72 18.72
C GLY A 162 -8.62 24.52 19.64
N ALA A 163 -9.69 23.75 19.89
CA ALA A 163 -9.64 22.53 20.67
C ALA A 163 -8.65 21.60 19.98
N ASP A 164 -7.78 20.98 20.78
CA ASP A 164 -7.00 19.82 20.34
C ASP A 164 -7.95 18.92 19.54
N GLU A 165 -7.62 18.73 18.27
CA GLU A 165 -8.51 18.20 17.21
C GLU A 165 -9.03 16.77 17.49
N TYR A 166 -8.69 16.21 18.64
CA TYR A 166 -9.06 14.87 19.08
C TYR A 166 -10.25 14.83 20.05
N ASP A 167 -10.59 15.93 20.72
CA ASP A 167 -11.90 16.08 21.38
C ASP A 167 -13.03 16.21 20.35
N PHE A 168 -12.68 16.43 19.08
CA PHE A 168 -13.58 16.49 17.93
C PHE A 168 -14.36 15.18 17.66
N TYR A 169 -13.83 14.04 18.13
CA TYR A 169 -14.21 12.69 17.72
C TYR A 169 -14.88 11.85 18.82
N GLN A 170 -14.92 12.32 20.07
CA GLN A 170 -15.57 11.61 21.19
C GLN A 170 -17.10 11.77 21.23
N MET A 171 -17.75 12.06 20.09
CA MET A 171 -19.21 12.22 20.08
C MET A 171 -19.85 10.84 20.15
N SER A 172 -20.24 10.43 21.37
CA SER A 172 -21.09 9.27 21.62
C SER A 172 -22.46 9.55 21.01
N SER A 173 -22.63 9.15 19.75
CA SER A 173 -23.93 9.20 19.10
C SER A 173 -24.65 7.88 19.37
N ASP A 174 -25.81 7.96 20.00
CA ASP A 174 -26.74 6.84 20.20
C ASP A 174 -27.42 6.40 18.88
N SER A 175 -27.04 7.00 17.74
CA SER A 175 -27.46 6.62 16.40
C SER A 175 -26.63 5.42 15.93
N GLY A 176 -27.29 4.35 15.46
CA GLY A 176 -26.70 3.06 15.03
C GLY A 176 -25.77 3.10 13.80
N LEU A 177 -25.11 4.23 13.52
CA LEU A 177 -24.06 4.41 12.52
C LEU A 177 -22.69 4.30 13.20
N HIS A 178 -22.25 3.07 13.45
CA HIS A 178 -20.97 2.79 14.10
C HIS A 178 -19.77 2.99 13.15
N PHE A 179 -19.48 4.24 12.76
CA PHE A 179 -18.13 4.57 12.33
C PHE A 179 -17.23 4.59 13.56
N SER A 180 -16.00 4.08 13.43
CA SER A 180 -15.02 4.26 14.50
C SER A 180 -14.87 5.75 14.72
N GLU A 181 -15.07 6.20 15.97
CA GLU A 181 -14.93 7.59 16.40
C GLU A 181 -13.66 8.25 15.84
N GLU A 182 -12.63 7.46 15.54
CA GLU A 182 -11.31 7.85 15.09
C GLU A 182 -11.16 8.30 13.62
N THR A 183 -12.18 8.15 12.76
CA THR A 183 -12.02 8.45 11.31
C THR A 183 -12.55 9.82 10.91
N THR A 184 -11.62 10.69 10.53
CA THR A 184 -11.93 12.00 9.94
C THR A 184 -12.48 11.83 8.51
N PRO A 185 -13.32 12.77 8.00
CA PRO A 185 -13.79 12.74 6.62
C PRO A 185 -12.66 12.67 5.59
N ILE A 186 -11.57 13.40 5.83
CA ILE A 186 -10.40 13.37 4.93
C ILE A 186 -9.65 12.04 4.98
N ILE A 187 -9.48 11.42 6.16
CA ILE A 187 -8.86 10.09 6.28
C ILE A 187 -9.71 9.07 5.54
N LEU A 188 -11.04 9.09 5.72
CA LEU A 188 -11.93 8.11 5.08
C LEU A 188 -11.97 8.30 3.55
N ALA A 189 -12.04 9.56 3.07
CA ALA A 189 -12.00 9.86 1.64
C ALA A 189 -10.68 9.43 1.00
N ALA A 190 -9.56 9.65 1.70
CA ALA A 190 -8.24 9.19 1.29
C ALA A 190 -8.17 7.65 1.23
N GLN A 191 -8.66 6.95 2.25
CA GLN A 191 -8.71 5.48 2.27
C GLN A 191 -9.54 4.88 1.12
N LYS A 192 -10.60 5.57 0.68
CA LYS A 192 -11.44 5.18 -0.46
C LYS A 192 -10.89 5.67 -1.81
N ASN A 193 -9.73 6.32 -1.82
CA ASN A 193 -9.04 6.85 -3.00
C ASN A 193 -9.92 7.81 -3.85
N MET A 194 -10.79 8.59 -3.20
CA MET A 194 -11.71 9.50 -3.88
C MET A 194 -11.07 10.87 -4.16
N PHE A 195 -10.39 11.01 -5.29
CA PHE A 195 -9.65 12.23 -5.67
C PHE A 195 -10.48 13.52 -5.54
N LYS A 196 -11.72 13.54 -6.03
CA LYS A 196 -12.55 14.76 -6.03
C LYS A 196 -12.89 15.25 -4.61
N ILE A 197 -13.21 14.33 -3.71
CA ILE A 197 -13.53 14.65 -2.31
C ILE A 197 -12.26 15.04 -1.56
N VAL A 198 -11.16 14.30 -1.75
CA VAL A 198 -9.87 14.63 -1.13
C VAL A 198 -9.41 16.02 -1.56
N GLN A 199 -9.50 16.36 -2.84
CA GLN A 199 -9.19 17.70 -3.36
C GLN A 199 -10.04 18.77 -2.69
N LEU A 200 -11.37 18.58 -2.63
CA LEU A 200 -12.29 19.53 -2.02
C LEU A 200 -11.98 19.79 -0.53
N LEU A 201 -11.59 18.75 0.22
CA LEU A 201 -11.21 18.86 1.62
C LEU A 201 -9.84 19.56 1.78
N LEU A 202 -8.86 19.22 0.94
CA LEU A 202 -7.54 19.86 0.92
C LEU A 202 -7.63 21.37 0.58
N ASP A 203 -8.44 21.73 -0.42
CA ASP A 203 -8.69 23.13 -0.82
C ASP A 203 -9.31 23.96 0.32
N ARG A 204 -10.04 23.31 1.23
CA ARG A 204 -10.61 23.92 2.43
C ARG A 204 -9.59 24.07 3.58
N GLY A 205 -8.41 23.48 3.44
CA GLY A 205 -7.35 23.46 4.45
C GLY A 205 -7.50 22.34 5.48
N GLU A 206 -8.21 21.26 5.14
CA GLU A 206 -8.22 20.02 5.93
C GLU A 206 -7.02 19.17 5.54
N PHE A 207 -6.19 18.76 6.50
CA PHE A 207 -5.02 17.90 6.25
C PHE A 207 -5.01 16.71 7.20
N ILE A 208 -4.37 15.62 6.78
CA ILE A 208 -4.13 14.48 7.66
C ILE A 208 -2.90 14.78 8.50
N HIS A 209 -3.09 14.85 9.81
CA HIS A 209 -1.98 15.05 10.74
C HIS A 209 -1.00 13.87 10.68
N ILE A 210 0.28 14.19 10.56
CA ILE A 210 1.35 13.19 10.55
C ILE A 210 1.49 12.63 11.97
N PRO A 211 1.31 11.32 12.18
CA PRO A 211 1.46 10.74 13.50
C PRO A 211 2.86 10.99 14.09
N HIS A 212 2.93 11.20 15.40
CA HIS A 212 4.22 11.26 16.08
C HIS A 212 4.95 9.91 15.98
N LYS A 213 6.28 9.97 16.07
CA LYS A 213 7.14 8.78 16.15
C LYS A 213 6.68 7.86 17.28
N TYR A 214 6.86 6.55 17.10
CA TYR A 214 6.39 5.54 18.07
C TYR A 214 6.90 5.79 19.50
N ASN A 215 8.15 6.22 19.66
CA ASN A 215 8.78 6.50 20.95
C ASN A 215 8.62 7.97 21.43
N CYS A 216 7.60 8.69 20.96
CA CYS A 216 7.36 10.06 21.40
C CYS A 216 6.92 10.12 22.87
N GLN A 217 7.51 11.05 23.63
CA GLN A 217 7.24 11.25 25.07
C GLN A 217 6.42 12.52 25.36
N CYS A 218 5.72 13.09 24.37
CA CYS A 218 4.86 14.24 24.65
C CYS A 218 3.67 13.84 25.55
N THR A 219 3.17 14.81 26.31
CA THR A 219 2.05 14.63 27.25
C THR A 219 0.82 14.05 26.56
N GLU A 220 0.52 14.50 25.35
CA GLU A 220 -0.61 14.02 24.55
C GLU A 220 -0.48 12.53 24.17
N CYS A 221 0.68 12.10 23.66
CA CYS A 221 0.92 10.70 23.32
C CYS A 221 0.89 9.80 24.56
N LEU A 222 1.52 10.25 25.65
CA LEU A 222 1.51 9.52 26.92
C LEU A 222 0.09 9.37 27.47
N ASN A 223 -0.72 10.44 27.43
CA ASN A 223 -2.10 10.40 27.88
C ASN A 223 -2.94 9.44 27.03
N ARG A 224 -2.86 9.49 25.70
CA ARG A 224 -3.59 8.58 24.81
C ARG A 224 -3.29 7.11 25.11
N VAL A 225 -2.01 6.80 25.29
CA VAL A 225 -1.54 5.45 25.60
C VAL A 225 -2.03 5.02 26.99
N LYS A 226 -2.02 5.91 27.99
CA LYS A 226 -2.54 5.62 29.34
C LYS A 226 -4.05 5.33 29.36
N PHE A 227 -4.85 6.04 28.55
CA PHE A 227 -6.29 5.83 28.49
C PHE A 227 -6.65 4.54 27.74
N ASP A 228 -6.14 4.38 26.52
CA ASP A 228 -6.39 3.18 25.71
C ASP A 228 -5.28 2.96 24.67
N HIS A 229 -4.44 1.97 24.94
CA HIS A 229 -3.36 1.53 24.05
C HIS A 229 -3.86 1.07 22.67
N LEU A 230 -4.98 0.34 22.62
CA LEU A 230 -5.50 -0.23 21.37
C LEU A 230 -6.10 0.88 20.50
N ARG A 231 -6.89 1.77 21.10
CA ARG A 231 -7.45 2.95 20.42
C ARG A 231 -6.34 3.84 19.88
N ALA A 232 -5.31 4.14 20.68
CA ALA A 232 -4.16 4.91 20.23
C ALA A 232 -3.43 4.26 19.04
N ALA A 233 -3.32 2.92 19.02
CA ALA A 233 -2.72 2.19 17.92
C ALA A 233 -3.60 2.22 16.65
N LYS A 234 -4.92 2.07 16.79
CA LYS A 234 -5.88 2.15 15.66
C LYS A 234 -5.92 3.54 15.03
N ILE A 235 -5.93 4.60 15.83
CA ILE A 235 -5.85 6.00 15.36
C ILE A 235 -4.62 6.17 14.48
N ARG A 236 -3.44 5.77 15.00
CA ARG A 236 -2.17 5.87 14.26
C ARG A 236 -2.23 5.12 12.94
N LEU A 237 -2.72 3.88 12.96
CA LEU A 237 -2.85 3.07 11.76
C LEU A 237 -3.82 3.71 10.75
N ASN A 238 -4.94 4.24 11.19
CA ASN A 238 -5.93 4.92 10.34
C ASN A 238 -5.36 6.18 9.70
N SER A 239 -4.58 6.98 10.44
CA SER A 239 -3.83 8.12 9.89
C SER A 239 -2.85 7.66 8.81
N TYR A 240 -2.08 6.59 9.05
CA TYR A 240 -1.18 6.04 8.03
C TYR A 240 -1.90 5.48 6.81
N LYS A 241 -3.06 4.83 6.98
CA LYS A 241 -3.91 4.38 5.87
C LYS A 241 -4.35 5.54 4.99
N GLY A 242 -4.68 6.70 5.58
CA GLY A 242 -5.00 7.91 4.83
C GLY A 242 -3.78 8.51 4.13
N LEU A 243 -2.66 8.67 4.85
CA LEU A 243 -1.41 9.23 4.31
C LEU A 243 -0.82 8.39 3.17
N ALA A 244 -0.99 7.06 3.21
CA ALA A 244 -0.47 6.14 2.22
C ALA A 244 -1.38 5.97 0.99
N SER A 245 -2.49 6.71 0.91
CA SER A 245 -3.37 6.66 -0.26
C SER A 245 -2.80 7.42 -1.45
N GLU A 246 -3.10 6.91 -2.65
CA GLU A 246 -2.61 7.46 -3.92
C GLU A 246 -3.18 8.86 -4.16
N ALA A 247 -4.49 9.03 -3.92
CA ALA A 247 -5.18 10.32 -4.05
C ALA A 247 -4.58 11.38 -3.13
N TYR A 248 -4.32 11.04 -1.87
CA TYR A 248 -3.76 12.00 -0.93
C TYR A 248 -2.33 12.38 -1.30
N ILE A 249 -1.47 11.42 -1.63
CA ILE A 249 -0.06 11.71 -1.99
C ILE A 249 0.01 12.55 -3.26
N SER A 250 -0.78 12.21 -4.29
CA SER A 250 -0.80 12.93 -5.56
C SER A 250 -1.21 14.38 -5.42
N LEU A 251 -2.17 14.68 -4.54
CA LEU A 251 -2.73 16.03 -4.38
C LEU A 251 -1.99 16.87 -3.33
N SER A 252 -1.41 16.23 -2.31
CA SER A 252 -0.77 16.96 -1.19
C SER A 252 0.73 17.17 -1.33
N SER A 253 1.42 16.31 -2.10
CA SER A 253 2.89 16.30 -2.12
C SER A 253 3.46 16.79 -3.46
N LYS A 254 4.52 17.60 -3.39
CA LYS A 254 5.22 18.11 -4.59
C LYS A 254 6.06 17.04 -5.30
N ASP A 255 6.64 16.12 -4.54
CA ASP A 255 7.41 14.98 -5.06
C ASP A 255 6.79 13.68 -4.53
N PRO A 256 5.81 13.10 -5.25
CA PRO A 256 5.06 11.94 -4.80
C PRO A 256 5.93 10.68 -4.71
N ILE A 257 6.98 10.57 -5.54
CA ILE A 257 7.92 9.44 -5.53
C ILE A 257 8.76 9.49 -4.25
N LEU A 258 9.34 10.65 -3.92
CA LEU A 258 10.12 10.82 -2.68
C LEU A 258 9.24 10.59 -1.45
N ARG A 259 8.03 11.17 -1.46
CA ARG A 259 7.09 11.00 -0.35
C ARG A 259 6.71 9.54 -0.15
N SER A 260 6.44 8.81 -1.23
CA SER A 260 6.14 7.38 -1.18
C SER A 260 7.31 6.57 -0.63
N PHE A 261 8.55 6.84 -1.04
CA PHE A 261 9.74 6.16 -0.54
C PHE A 261 9.97 6.39 0.95
N THR A 262 9.90 7.65 1.39
CA THR A 262 10.09 8.01 2.81
C THR A 262 9.00 7.39 3.68
N LEU A 263 7.74 7.48 3.28
CA LEU A 263 6.62 6.93 4.00
C LEU A 263 6.64 5.39 4.02
N SER A 264 7.01 4.76 2.91
CA SER A 264 7.17 3.30 2.83
C SER A 264 8.23 2.78 3.81
N LYS A 265 9.39 3.45 3.89
CA LYS A 265 10.42 3.13 4.88
C LYS A 265 9.91 3.31 6.32
N GLU A 266 9.19 4.40 6.58
CA GLU A 266 8.59 4.65 7.89
C GLU A 266 7.57 3.58 8.28
N LEU A 267 6.70 3.16 7.35
CA LEU A 267 5.72 2.10 7.57
C LEU A 267 6.40 0.75 7.86
N ARG A 268 7.47 0.39 7.13
CA ARG A 268 8.24 -0.83 7.41
C ARG A 268 8.85 -0.78 8.81
N HIS A 269 9.39 0.36 9.21
CA HIS A 269 9.89 0.55 10.58
C HIS A 269 8.77 0.43 11.62
N MET A 270 7.59 1.00 11.36
CA MET A 270 6.41 0.85 12.23
C MET A 270 5.95 -0.62 12.33
N ALA A 271 6.07 -1.38 11.25
CA ALA A 271 5.75 -2.82 11.22
C ALA A 271 6.67 -3.65 12.12
N ASP A 272 7.93 -3.23 12.28
CA ASP A 272 8.88 -3.88 13.19
C ASP A 272 8.64 -3.48 14.65
N MET A 273 8.25 -2.22 14.91
CA MET A 273 7.94 -1.75 16.27
C MET A 273 6.59 -2.28 16.78
N GLN A 274 5.54 -2.24 15.96
CA GLN A 274 4.18 -2.68 16.32
C GLN A 274 3.85 -4.05 15.73
N LYS A 275 4.13 -5.11 16.49
CA LYS A 275 3.93 -6.49 16.02
C LYS A 275 2.47 -6.85 15.69
N PHE A 276 1.49 -6.33 16.43
CA PHE A 276 0.06 -6.66 16.25
C PHE A 276 -0.49 -6.26 14.88
N PHE A 277 -0.06 -5.10 14.34
CA PHE A 277 -0.51 -4.57 13.04
C PHE A 277 0.59 -4.65 11.96
N LYS A 278 1.58 -5.53 12.16
CA LYS A 278 2.73 -5.69 11.26
C LYS A 278 2.29 -5.95 9.81
N LYS A 279 1.26 -6.77 9.62
CA LYS A 279 0.71 -7.10 8.30
C LYS A 279 0.16 -5.84 7.60
N ASP A 280 -0.73 -5.09 8.27
CA ASP A 280 -1.35 -3.90 7.72
C ASP A 280 -0.31 -2.83 7.30
N TYR A 281 0.72 -2.60 8.12
CA TYR A 281 1.79 -1.66 7.77
C TYR A 281 2.59 -2.11 6.54
N ASN A 282 2.93 -3.39 6.46
CA ASN A 282 3.65 -3.93 5.31
C ASN A 282 2.80 -3.90 4.03
N GLU A 283 1.49 -4.13 4.13
CA GLU A 283 0.57 -3.98 3.00
C GLU A 283 0.49 -2.53 2.53
N LEU A 284 0.44 -1.55 3.44
CA LEU A 284 0.49 -0.13 3.08
C LEU A 284 1.81 0.25 2.41
N ALA A 285 2.95 -0.22 2.93
CA ALA A 285 4.24 0.00 2.29
C ALA A 285 4.28 -0.62 0.88
N ALA A 286 3.73 -1.83 0.70
CA ALA A 286 3.66 -2.48 -0.60
C ALA A 286 2.74 -1.75 -1.59
N LYS A 287 1.64 -1.15 -1.11
CA LYS A 287 0.77 -0.28 -1.92
C LYS A 287 1.52 0.95 -2.43
N LEU A 288 2.30 1.61 -1.58
CA LEU A 288 3.13 2.75 -1.99
C LEU A 288 4.17 2.36 -3.05
N SER A 289 4.84 1.22 -2.88
CA SER A 289 5.77 0.71 -3.90
C SER A 289 5.07 0.46 -5.24
N SER A 290 3.84 -0.06 -5.23
CA SER A 290 3.04 -0.25 -6.45
C SER A 290 2.62 1.09 -7.07
N TYR A 291 2.19 2.06 -6.27
CA TYR A 291 1.82 3.40 -6.73
C TYR A 291 2.98 4.10 -7.43
N VAL A 292 4.20 4.01 -6.90
CA VAL A 292 5.38 4.58 -7.57
C VAL A 292 5.62 3.93 -8.93
N VAL A 293 5.41 2.61 -9.05
CA VAL A 293 5.50 1.92 -10.35
C VAL A 293 4.44 2.43 -11.32
N LEU A 294 3.21 2.64 -10.87
CA LEU A 294 2.16 3.24 -11.71
C LEU A 294 2.54 4.63 -12.23
N LEU A 295 3.24 5.45 -11.43
CA LEU A 295 3.77 6.74 -11.88
C LEU A 295 4.90 6.57 -12.91
N LEU A 296 5.79 5.60 -12.72
CA LEU A 296 6.85 5.30 -13.69
C LEU A 296 6.29 4.80 -15.02
N ASP A 297 5.20 4.04 -15.00
CA ASP A 297 4.54 3.54 -16.21
C ASP A 297 3.96 4.66 -17.07
N GLN A 298 3.76 5.86 -16.52
CA GLN A 298 3.29 7.04 -17.27
C GLN A 298 4.41 7.81 -17.97
N ILE A 299 5.68 7.46 -17.74
CA ILE A 299 6.83 8.14 -18.36
C ILE A 299 6.90 7.76 -19.84
N GLN A 300 6.96 8.77 -20.71
CA GLN A 300 6.97 8.54 -22.17
C GLN A 300 8.34 8.75 -22.79
N THR A 301 9.17 9.63 -22.20
CA THR A 301 10.46 10.01 -22.78
C THR A 301 11.64 9.63 -21.89
N GLN A 302 12.81 9.44 -22.52
CA GLN A 302 14.05 9.19 -21.78
C GLN A 302 14.48 10.41 -20.94
N GLU A 303 14.16 11.62 -21.38
CA GLU A 303 14.46 12.86 -20.64
C GLU A 303 13.70 12.92 -19.31
N GLU A 304 12.40 12.59 -19.32
CA GLU A 304 11.58 12.47 -18.11
C GLU A 304 12.14 11.40 -17.16
N LEU A 305 12.53 10.25 -17.69
CA LEU A 305 13.12 9.17 -16.91
C LEU A 305 14.44 9.60 -16.26
N GLU A 306 15.33 10.26 -17.01
CA GLU A 306 16.61 10.75 -16.50
C GLU A 306 16.43 11.78 -15.41
N LEU A 307 15.46 12.67 -15.55
CA LEU A 307 15.13 13.67 -14.54
C LEU A 307 14.71 13.00 -13.23
N ILE A 308 13.82 12.00 -13.30
CA ILE A 308 13.33 11.27 -12.12
C ILE A 308 14.46 10.46 -11.46
N VAL A 309 15.24 9.72 -12.24
CA VAL A 309 16.29 8.82 -11.75
C VAL A 309 17.46 9.57 -11.12
N ASN A 310 17.79 10.76 -11.63
CA ASN A 310 18.94 11.55 -11.17
C ASN A 310 18.60 12.58 -10.09
N LYS A 311 17.32 12.84 -9.79
CA LYS A 311 16.93 13.86 -8.79
C LYS A 311 17.38 13.50 -7.36
N VAL A 312 18.04 14.44 -6.71
CA VAL A 312 18.55 14.40 -5.32
C VAL A 312 17.96 15.53 -4.48
N GLY A 313 17.96 15.36 -3.17
CA GLY A 313 17.61 16.42 -2.23
C GLY A 313 16.14 16.42 -1.83
N LYS A 314 15.69 17.53 -1.26
CA LYS A 314 14.31 17.73 -0.82
C LYS A 314 13.39 17.97 -2.02
N SER A 315 12.09 17.90 -1.79
CA SER A 315 11.07 18.11 -2.83
C SER A 315 11.17 19.47 -3.55
N ASN A 316 11.66 20.51 -2.88
CA ASN A 316 11.80 21.87 -3.43
C ASN A 316 13.17 22.14 -4.07
N GLU A 317 14.12 21.22 -3.98
CA GLU A 317 15.48 21.39 -4.50
C GLU A 317 15.60 20.74 -5.87
N GLU A 318 16.21 21.44 -6.83
CA GLU A 318 16.48 20.96 -8.20
C GLU A 318 17.94 20.53 -8.33
N HIS A 319 18.37 19.62 -7.47
CA HIS A 319 19.72 19.07 -7.52
C HIS A 319 19.71 17.70 -8.22
N TYR A 320 20.68 17.46 -9.12
CA TYR A 320 20.76 16.23 -9.89
C TYR A 320 22.15 15.61 -9.77
N GLU A 321 22.18 14.32 -9.43
CA GLU A 321 23.40 13.50 -9.43
C GLU A 321 23.12 12.20 -10.16
N GLN A 322 24.14 11.63 -10.79
CA GLN A 322 23.99 10.37 -11.50
C GLN A 322 23.46 9.26 -10.58
N PHE A 323 22.27 8.74 -10.92
CA PHE A 323 21.52 7.74 -10.18
C PHE A 323 21.14 8.13 -8.75
N GLY A 324 21.02 9.43 -8.46
CA GLY A 324 20.69 9.92 -7.11
C GLY A 324 19.44 9.29 -6.50
N ARG A 325 18.32 9.31 -7.23
CA ARG A 325 17.05 8.72 -6.79
C ARG A 325 17.11 7.20 -6.73
N LEU A 326 17.82 6.58 -7.66
CA LEU A 326 17.99 5.13 -7.69
C LEU A 326 18.80 4.62 -6.48
N LYS A 327 19.89 5.31 -6.12
CA LYS A 327 20.68 5.01 -4.91
C LYS A 327 19.81 5.14 -3.65
N LEU A 328 18.92 6.14 -3.61
CA LEU A 328 17.96 6.28 -2.51
C LEU A 328 16.98 5.10 -2.46
N ALA A 329 16.42 4.69 -3.61
CA ALA A 329 15.52 3.55 -3.71
C ALA A 329 16.19 2.25 -3.21
N LEU A 330 17.45 2.02 -3.56
CA LEU A 330 18.25 0.89 -3.05
C LEU A 330 18.42 0.94 -1.52
N ARG A 331 18.79 2.11 -0.97
CA ARG A 331 18.91 2.31 0.50
C ARG A 331 17.60 2.06 1.25
N TYR A 332 16.47 2.32 0.60
CA TYR A 332 15.13 2.16 1.21
C TYR A 332 14.51 0.79 0.92
N GLY A 333 15.16 -0.04 0.10
CA GLY A 333 14.69 -1.38 -0.23
C GLY A 333 13.50 -1.41 -1.21
N GLU A 334 13.36 -0.40 -2.06
CA GLU A 334 12.26 -0.29 -3.04
C GLU A 334 12.49 -1.15 -4.28
N LYS A 335 12.33 -2.47 -4.12
CA LYS A 335 12.63 -3.47 -5.15
C LYS A 335 11.85 -3.25 -6.45
N LYS A 336 10.53 -2.99 -6.36
CA LYS A 336 9.64 -2.83 -7.52
C LYS A 336 10.04 -1.66 -8.42
N PHE A 337 10.48 -0.56 -7.80
CA PHE A 337 11.01 0.60 -8.53
C PHE A 337 12.29 0.22 -9.27
N VAL A 338 13.25 -0.39 -8.58
CA VAL A 338 14.53 -0.75 -9.19
C VAL A 338 14.33 -1.75 -10.33
N SER A 339 13.44 -2.74 -10.17
CA SER A 339 13.15 -3.76 -11.19
C SER A 339 12.28 -3.28 -12.36
N HIS A 340 11.91 -2.00 -12.40
CA HIS A 340 11.06 -1.47 -13.46
C HIS A 340 11.77 -1.54 -14.83
N PRO A 341 11.09 -1.98 -15.92
CA PRO A 341 11.72 -2.16 -17.23
C PRO A 341 12.45 -0.92 -17.76
N SER A 342 11.89 0.28 -17.60
CA SER A 342 12.52 1.52 -18.09
C SER A 342 13.81 1.83 -17.32
N ILE A 343 13.81 1.58 -16.01
CA ILE A 343 15.00 1.75 -15.16
C ILE A 343 16.06 0.69 -15.49
N GLN A 344 15.65 -0.56 -15.69
CA GLN A 344 16.55 -1.64 -16.10
C GLN A 344 17.18 -1.36 -17.47
N GLN A 345 16.40 -0.90 -18.45
CA GLN A 345 16.92 -0.48 -19.75
C GLN A 345 17.96 0.63 -19.62
N LYS A 346 17.72 1.64 -18.77
CA LYS A 346 18.70 2.72 -18.53
C LYS A 346 19.97 2.20 -17.85
N LEU A 347 19.84 1.25 -16.93
CA LEU A 347 20.97 0.60 -16.28
C LEU A 347 21.78 -0.24 -17.27
N ASP A 348 21.12 -1.00 -18.14
CA ASP A 348 21.76 -1.81 -19.18
C ASP A 348 22.55 -0.94 -20.16
N GLN A 349 21.95 0.17 -20.63
CA GLN A 349 22.64 1.16 -21.47
C GLN A 349 23.89 1.73 -20.78
N THR A 350 23.83 1.96 -19.48
CA THR A 350 24.97 2.48 -18.71
C THR A 350 26.01 1.40 -18.44
N TRP A 351 25.58 0.15 -18.24
CA TRP A 351 26.43 -1.00 -17.99
C TRP A 351 27.27 -1.38 -19.21
N TYR A 352 26.64 -1.39 -20.39
CA TYR A 352 27.27 -1.68 -21.69
C TYR A 352 27.72 -0.43 -22.45
N ALA A 353 27.83 0.73 -21.77
CA ALA A 353 28.31 1.96 -22.39
C ALA A 353 29.64 1.71 -23.12
N GLY A 354 29.70 2.05 -24.41
CA GLY A 354 30.88 1.84 -25.26
C GLY A 354 31.09 0.40 -25.77
N GLN A 355 30.21 -0.54 -25.42
CA GLN A 355 30.26 -1.95 -25.82
C GLN A 355 28.93 -2.47 -26.42
N HIS A 356 28.24 -1.66 -27.23
CA HIS A 356 26.96 -2.03 -27.86
C HIS A 356 27.01 -3.35 -28.66
N ARG A 357 28.17 -3.68 -29.25
CA ARG A 357 28.37 -4.96 -29.95
C ARG A 357 28.27 -6.16 -29.01
N LEU A 358 28.76 -6.03 -27.78
CA LEU A 358 28.71 -7.12 -26.80
C LEU A 358 27.27 -7.33 -26.33
N GLU A 359 26.52 -6.25 -26.10
CA GLU A 359 25.12 -6.28 -25.64
C GLU A 359 24.21 -7.10 -26.57
N HIS A 360 24.22 -6.82 -27.87
CA HIS A 360 23.35 -7.48 -28.85
C HIS A 360 23.92 -8.78 -29.44
N SER A 361 25.12 -9.19 -29.03
CA SER A 361 25.74 -10.42 -29.56
C SER A 361 25.12 -11.69 -28.99
N ALA A 362 25.19 -12.77 -29.77
CA ALA A 362 24.73 -14.09 -29.32
C ALA A 362 25.62 -14.62 -28.18
N LEU A 363 25.07 -15.50 -27.33
CA LEU A 363 25.79 -16.11 -26.21
C LEU A 363 27.22 -16.60 -26.54
N PRO A 364 27.50 -17.34 -27.63
CA PRO A 364 28.87 -17.78 -27.92
C PRO A 364 29.83 -16.63 -28.19
N GLN A 365 29.36 -15.55 -28.83
CA GLN A 365 30.17 -14.36 -29.10
C GLN A 365 30.43 -13.57 -27.80
N LYS A 366 29.46 -13.52 -26.88
CA LYS A 366 29.64 -12.95 -25.54
C LYS A 366 30.70 -13.71 -24.76
N ILE A 367 30.61 -15.04 -24.73
CA ILE A 367 31.58 -15.92 -24.06
C ILE A 367 32.98 -15.71 -24.64
N LEU A 368 33.11 -15.69 -25.97
CA LEU A 368 34.39 -15.42 -26.63
C LEU A 368 34.94 -14.04 -26.26
N GLY A 369 34.09 -13.02 -26.19
CA GLY A 369 34.49 -11.67 -25.76
C GLY A 369 35.00 -11.64 -24.32
N VAL A 370 34.34 -12.33 -23.40
CA VAL A 370 34.78 -12.45 -22.01
C VAL A 370 36.11 -13.19 -21.90
N ILE A 371 36.28 -14.31 -22.63
CA ILE A 371 37.55 -15.07 -22.67
C ILE A 371 38.69 -14.18 -23.18
N LEU A 372 38.44 -13.39 -24.23
CA LEU A 372 39.43 -12.45 -24.77
C LEU A 372 39.82 -11.40 -23.72
N ILE A 373 38.84 -10.81 -23.02
CA ILE A 373 39.12 -9.85 -21.94
C ILE A 373 39.96 -10.48 -20.82
N VAL A 374 39.65 -11.72 -20.44
CA VAL A 374 40.41 -12.47 -19.42
C VAL A 374 41.85 -12.74 -19.86
N LEU A 375 42.05 -13.18 -21.10
CA LEU A 375 43.37 -13.46 -21.66
C LEU A 375 44.25 -12.20 -21.73
N PHE A 376 43.67 -11.08 -22.17
CA PHE A 376 44.37 -9.81 -22.34
C PHE A 376 44.38 -8.92 -21.08
N TYR A 377 43.82 -9.38 -19.96
CA TYR A 377 43.75 -8.65 -18.71
C TYR A 377 45.10 -8.05 -18.24
N PRO A 378 46.22 -8.80 -18.15
CA PRO A 378 47.48 -8.25 -17.65
C PRO A 378 48.03 -7.13 -18.56
N ILE A 379 47.82 -7.23 -19.86
CA ILE A 379 48.22 -6.21 -20.84
C ILE A 379 47.34 -4.97 -20.70
N LEU A 380 46.02 -5.15 -20.59
CA LEU A 380 45.08 -4.05 -20.40
C LEU A 380 45.39 -3.27 -19.10
N LEU A 381 45.69 -3.97 -18.00
CA LEU A 381 46.07 -3.36 -16.73
C LEU A 381 47.37 -2.54 -16.87
N GLY A 382 48.39 -3.11 -17.52
CA GLY A 382 49.64 -2.39 -17.82
C GLY A 382 49.40 -1.11 -18.62
N CYS A 383 48.57 -1.17 -19.66
CA CYS A 383 48.17 0.01 -20.44
C CYS A 383 47.43 1.06 -19.60
N TYR A 384 46.56 0.63 -18.68
CA TYR A 384 45.81 1.54 -17.81
C TYR A 384 46.72 2.27 -16.81
N LEU A 385 47.71 1.58 -16.23
CA LEU A 385 48.67 2.16 -15.29
C LEU A 385 49.62 3.16 -15.97
N ILE A 386 50.06 2.88 -17.20
CA ILE A 386 50.97 3.77 -17.93
C ILE A 386 50.21 4.99 -18.47
N GLN A 387 49.05 4.78 -19.09
CA GLN A 387 48.28 5.87 -19.68
C GLN A 387 46.76 5.59 -19.63
N PRO A 388 46.04 6.12 -18.62
CA PRO A 388 44.62 5.83 -18.44
C PRO A 388 43.73 6.43 -19.54
N LYS A 389 44.19 7.49 -20.22
CA LYS A 389 43.47 8.15 -21.31
C LYS A 389 43.64 7.46 -22.68
N SER A 390 44.43 6.38 -22.77
CA SER A 390 44.59 5.62 -24.01
C SER A 390 43.29 4.90 -24.38
N ARG A 391 43.10 4.54 -25.67
CA ARG A 391 41.92 3.77 -26.12
C ARG A 391 41.75 2.46 -25.35
N LEU A 392 42.85 1.77 -25.04
CA LEU A 392 42.85 0.53 -24.25
C LEU A 392 42.60 0.81 -22.76
N GLY A 393 43.12 1.92 -22.21
CA GLY A 393 42.84 2.33 -20.83
C GLY A 393 41.37 2.72 -20.61
N THR A 394 40.73 3.34 -21.60
CA THR A 394 39.30 3.65 -21.53
C THR A 394 38.41 2.41 -21.52
N ILE A 395 38.85 1.28 -22.10
CA ILE A 395 38.11 0.02 -22.09
C ILE A 395 37.92 -0.48 -20.65
N ILE A 396 38.96 -0.49 -19.82
CA ILE A 396 38.85 -0.86 -18.39
C ILE A 396 37.95 0.10 -17.62
N SER A 397 37.74 1.33 -18.09
CA SER A 397 36.91 2.29 -17.37
C SER A 397 35.42 1.93 -17.40
N TYR A 398 34.98 1.06 -18.31
CA TYR A 398 33.59 0.63 -18.45
C TYR A 398 33.12 -0.31 -17.32
N PRO A 399 31.88 -0.16 -16.80
CA PRO A 399 31.40 -0.93 -15.65
C PRO A 399 31.45 -2.45 -15.82
N CYS A 400 30.99 -2.95 -16.97
CA CYS A 400 30.99 -4.39 -17.27
C CYS A 400 32.39 -4.98 -17.22
N ILE A 401 33.39 -4.28 -17.78
CA ILE A 401 34.76 -4.76 -17.82
C ILE A 401 35.39 -4.69 -16.44
N LYS A 402 35.17 -3.62 -15.67
CA LYS A 402 35.61 -3.56 -14.26
C LYS A 402 35.11 -4.76 -13.48
N PHE A 403 33.84 -5.11 -13.64
CA PHE A 403 33.25 -6.26 -12.96
C PHE A 403 33.93 -7.58 -13.35
N ILE A 404 34.19 -7.80 -14.65
CA ILE A 404 34.92 -8.99 -15.12
C ILE A 404 36.35 -9.01 -14.55
N CYS A 405 37.05 -7.88 -14.57
CA CYS A 405 38.41 -7.77 -14.05
C CYS A 405 38.49 -8.02 -12.53
N HIS A 406 37.58 -7.44 -11.74
CA HIS A 406 37.51 -7.69 -10.31
C HIS A 406 37.16 -9.16 -10.02
N SER A 407 36.21 -9.73 -10.76
CA SER A 407 35.86 -11.14 -10.64
C SER A 407 37.04 -12.05 -10.98
N LEU A 408 37.78 -11.73 -12.04
CA LEU A 408 38.98 -12.48 -12.45
C LEU A 408 40.07 -12.41 -11.36
N SER A 409 40.32 -11.21 -10.82
CA SER A 409 41.29 -11.02 -9.72
C SER A 409 40.91 -11.85 -8.49
N PHE A 410 39.64 -11.86 -8.12
CA PHE A 410 39.13 -12.66 -7.00
C PHE A 410 39.25 -14.16 -7.27
N THR A 411 38.93 -14.61 -8.49
CA THR A 411 39.12 -16.03 -8.86
C THR A 411 40.59 -16.43 -8.86
N ALA A 412 41.49 -15.56 -9.34
CA ALA A 412 42.94 -15.80 -9.30
C ALA A 412 43.42 -15.94 -7.85
N PHE A 413 42.94 -15.09 -6.94
CA PHE A 413 43.22 -15.20 -5.52
C PHE A 413 42.77 -16.55 -4.93
N ILE A 414 41.54 -16.99 -5.22
CA ILE A 414 41.06 -18.32 -4.80
C ILE A 414 41.95 -19.43 -5.38
N THR A 415 42.34 -19.34 -6.65
CA THR A 415 43.22 -20.35 -7.26
C THR A 415 44.60 -20.39 -6.60
N LEU A 416 45.16 -19.24 -6.21
CA LEU A 416 46.42 -19.18 -5.47
C LEU A 416 46.30 -19.82 -4.09
N ILE A 417 45.16 -19.63 -3.40
CA ILE A 417 44.89 -20.31 -2.12
C ILE A 417 44.83 -21.83 -2.34
N ILE A 418 44.10 -22.29 -3.35
CA ILE A 418 43.98 -23.74 -3.64
C ILE A 418 45.34 -24.33 -4.01
N LEU A 419 46.14 -23.65 -4.83
CA LEU A 419 47.49 -24.10 -5.17
C LEU A 419 48.38 -24.15 -3.93
N SER A 420 48.32 -23.13 -3.07
CA SER A 420 49.07 -23.10 -1.82
C SER A 420 48.64 -24.21 -0.85
N THR A 421 47.34 -24.54 -0.76
CA THR A 421 46.88 -25.66 0.07
C THR A 421 47.27 -27.01 -0.50
N LEU A 422 47.24 -27.19 -1.82
CA LEU A 422 47.75 -28.39 -2.48
C LEU A 422 49.26 -28.56 -2.25
N GLU A 423 50.06 -27.50 -2.38
CA GLU A 423 51.47 -27.56 -2.03
C GLU A 423 51.69 -27.90 -0.55
N MET A 424 50.97 -27.26 0.37
CA MET A 424 51.04 -27.56 1.80
C MET A 424 50.75 -29.04 2.10
N SER A 425 49.78 -29.65 1.40
CA SER A 425 49.47 -31.07 1.56
C SER A 425 50.64 -31.98 1.19
N SER A 426 51.40 -31.65 0.12
CA SER A 426 52.61 -32.37 -0.25
C SER A 426 53.75 -32.22 0.78
N TYR A 427 53.82 -31.08 1.50
CA TYR A 427 54.81 -30.90 2.57
C TYR A 427 54.50 -31.72 3.83
N SER A 428 53.24 -32.09 4.07
CA SER A 428 52.89 -32.99 5.17
C SER A 428 53.51 -34.38 5.03
N GLU A 429 54.02 -34.75 3.84
CA GLU A 429 54.78 -35.98 3.60
C GLU A 429 56.29 -35.82 3.95
N ASN A 430 56.80 -34.59 4.05
CA ASN A 430 58.15 -34.28 4.51
C ASN A 430 58.21 -34.29 6.05
N LYS A 431 58.25 -35.49 6.60
CA LYS A 431 58.39 -35.71 8.04
C LYS A 431 59.86 -35.74 8.46
N LEU A 432 60.10 -35.54 9.76
CA LEU A 432 61.45 -35.61 10.34
C LEU A 432 62.11 -36.96 10.03
N SER A 433 61.32 -38.05 10.08
CA SER A 433 61.75 -39.40 9.74
C SER A 433 62.26 -39.57 8.29
N THR A 434 61.65 -38.91 7.32
CA THR A 434 62.00 -39.06 5.89
C THR A 434 63.10 -38.11 5.44
N SER A 435 63.24 -36.96 6.10
CA SER A 435 64.16 -35.89 5.68
C SER A 435 65.48 -35.84 6.46
N LEU A 436 65.49 -36.18 7.75
CA LEU A 436 66.67 -36.15 8.62
C LEU A 436 66.66 -37.37 9.57
N PRO A 437 66.97 -38.58 9.05
CA PRO A 437 66.81 -39.83 9.79
C PRO A 437 67.69 -39.92 11.06
N ASP A 438 68.88 -39.31 11.04
CA ASP A 438 69.81 -39.33 12.17
C ASP A 438 69.27 -38.53 13.37
N ILE A 439 68.62 -37.40 13.10
CA ILE A 439 68.02 -36.53 14.13
C ILE A 439 66.71 -37.17 14.63
N PHE A 440 65.93 -37.79 13.75
CA PHE A 440 64.77 -38.57 14.12
C PHE A 440 65.12 -39.73 15.08
N ALA A 441 66.23 -40.42 14.82
CA ALA A 441 66.70 -41.51 15.69
C ALA A 441 67.10 -41.01 17.09
N GLN A 442 67.71 -39.83 17.20
CA GLN A 442 68.01 -39.20 18.48
C GLN A 442 66.74 -38.77 19.21
N TYR A 443 65.77 -38.19 18.50
CA TYR A 443 64.47 -37.79 19.04
C TYR A 443 63.68 -39.00 19.58
N ASN A 444 63.62 -40.11 18.82
CA ASN A 444 62.96 -41.33 19.27
C ASN A 444 63.63 -41.93 20.51
N ARG A 445 64.97 -41.90 20.58
CA ARG A 445 65.69 -42.35 21.78
C ARG A 445 65.35 -41.49 23.01
N PHE A 446 65.24 -40.17 22.84
CA PHE A 446 64.85 -39.24 23.90
C PHE A 446 63.40 -39.45 24.37
N CYS A 447 62.46 -39.65 23.44
CA CYS A 447 61.07 -39.95 23.77
C CYS A 447 60.93 -41.27 24.55
N ASN A 448 61.71 -42.29 24.20
CA ASN A 448 61.68 -43.59 24.86
C ASN A 448 62.34 -43.59 26.25
N THR A 449 63.20 -42.62 26.56
CA THR A 449 63.91 -42.52 27.85
C THR A 449 63.25 -41.55 28.84
N SER A 450 62.30 -40.73 28.38
CA SER A 450 61.59 -39.76 29.23
C SER A 450 60.29 -40.35 29.80
N PRO A 451 60.00 -40.19 31.10
CA PRO A 451 58.81 -40.78 31.74
C PRO A 451 57.48 -40.14 31.33
N ASP A 452 57.51 -38.96 30.69
CA ASP A 452 56.34 -38.19 30.24
C ASP A 452 56.13 -38.26 28.70
N SER A 453 56.31 -39.44 28.13
CA SER A 453 56.28 -39.67 26.66
C SER A 453 54.94 -39.39 25.98
N SER A 454 53.84 -39.26 26.74
CA SER A 454 52.50 -39.00 26.20
C SER A 454 52.30 -37.59 25.62
N TYR A 455 53.17 -36.64 25.96
CA TYR A 455 53.08 -35.25 25.47
C TYR A 455 53.82 -35.04 24.14
N PHE A 456 54.67 -35.98 23.71
CA PHE A 456 55.51 -35.84 22.52
C PHE A 456 54.90 -36.56 21.32
N GLY A 457 54.81 -35.87 20.18
CA GLY A 457 54.27 -36.46 18.94
C GLY A 457 55.21 -37.49 18.32
N ASN A 458 54.66 -38.51 17.65
CA ASN A 458 55.44 -39.61 17.06
C ASN A 458 56.35 -39.17 15.90
N ASP A 459 55.98 -38.13 15.16
CA ASP A 459 56.76 -37.57 14.04
C ASP A 459 56.32 -36.12 13.76
N PHE A 460 57.22 -35.29 13.24
CA PHE A 460 56.93 -33.87 12.98
C PHE A 460 57.02 -33.56 11.49
N PRO A 461 56.02 -32.84 10.93
CA PRO A 461 56.17 -32.25 9.61
C PRO A 461 57.19 -31.12 9.66
N LEU A 462 58.24 -31.20 8.84
CA LEU A 462 59.23 -30.13 8.75
C LEU A 462 58.77 -29.06 7.76
N ARG A 463 58.50 -27.86 8.28
CA ARG A 463 58.27 -26.67 7.44
C ARG A 463 59.62 -26.07 7.05
N LYS A 464 59.89 -25.93 5.75
CA LYS A 464 61.06 -25.17 5.28
C LYS A 464 60.91 -23.70 5.70
N CYS A 465 61.95 -23.10 6.26
CA CYS A 465 61.93 -21.72 6.77
C CYS A 465 61.89 -20.64 5.65
N ASN A 466 61.95 -21.05 4.37
CA ASN A 466 61.89 -20.13 3.24
C ASN A 466 60.43 -19.87 2.85
N ILE A 467 60.04 -18.60 2.91
CA ILE A 467 58.76 -18.13 2.39
C ILE A 467 58.69 -18.45 0.90
N GLN A 468 57.66 -19.19 0.50
CA GLN A 468 57.48 -19.55 -0.91
C GLN A 468 57.02 -18.33 -1.72
N PRO A 469 57.34 -18.25 -3.03
CA PRO A 469 56.88 -17.17 -3.88
C PRO A 469 55.34 -17.08 -3.94
N MET A 470 54.62 -18.20 -3.78
CA MET A 470 53.16 -18.20 -3.67
C MET A 470 52.66 -17.56 -2.38
N GLU A 471 53.32 -17.80 -1.24
CA GLU A 471 52.98 -17.17 0.04
C GLU A 471 53.23 -15.66 -0.02
N MET A 472 54.33 -15.23 -0.66
CA MET A 472 54.59 -13.80 -0.91
C MET A 472 53.51 -13.17 -1.81
N LEU A 473 53.09 -13.85 -2.88
CA LEU A 473 52.00 -13.37 -3.73
C LEU A 473 50.68 -13.26 -2.95
N LEU A 474 50.35 -14.25 -2.12
CA LEU A 474 49.17 -14.22 -1.26
C LEU A 474 49.22 -13.05 -0.28
N ILE A 475 50.39 -12.78 0.33
CA ILE A 475 50.57 -11.62 1.21
C ILE A 475 50.33 -10.32 0.45
N VAL A 476 50.88 -10.16 -0.76
CA VAL A 476 50.65 -8.96 -1.59
C VAL A 476 49.17 -8.80 -1.93
N PHE A 477 48.47 -9.88 -2.27
CA PHE A 477 47.03 -9.84 -2.54
C PHE A 477 46.22 -9.42 -1.30
N ILE A 478 46.54 -9.95 -0.12
CA ILE A 478 45.85 -9.62 1.14
C ILE A 478 46.09 -8.16 1.55
N VAL A 479 47.29 -7.63 1.30
CA VAL A 479 47.60 -6.22 1.61
C VAL A 479 46.94 -5.26 0.61
N GLY A 480 46.68 -5.71 -0.62
CA GLY A 480 46.08 -4.91 -1.67
C GLY A 480 44.55 -4.88 -1.68
N GLU A 481 43.90 -5.82 -0.99
CA GLU A 481 42.44 -5.85 -0.75
C GLU A 481 42.05 -4.86 0.36
#